data_AF-A0A4Y2F0D6-F1
#
_entry.id   AF-A0A4Y2F0D6-F1
#
_cell.length_a   1.000
_cell.length_b   1.000
_cell.length_c   1.000
_cell.angle_alpha   90.00
_cell.angle_beta   90.00
_cell.angle_gamma   90.00
#
_symmetry.space_group_name_H-M   'P 1'
#
loop_
_entity.id
_entity.type
_entity.pdbx_description
1 polymer ?
#
loop_
_entity_poly.entity_id
_entity_poly.type
_entity_poly.pdbx_seq_one_letter_code
_entity_poly.pdbx_strand_id
1 'polypeptide(L)'
;MENFDEDEFSSDIDVTENYRDQCIAMKIKIDLILSTNEGNDEISNVVNETKRNFRLLKLELKRFDGDIKNWLGFWGQFKKIHDDDSIDSDDKFQFLLQATEVGSSARDLVESFLSSEKNYYKVIEQLKSRFAKDELLIQIYIRALLNLVLTQAKNGEKFTLCVLYDKLETHETGDFRADV
;
A
#
# COMPACT_ATOMS: atom_id res chain seq x y z
N MET A 1 48.24 -6.46 28.09
CA MET A 1 46.88 -6.72 27.59
C MET A 1 46.20 -5.37 27.61
N GLU A 2 46.30 -4.61 26.52
CA GLU A 2 45.63 -3.31 26.40
C GLU A 2 44.13 -3.58 26.24
N ASN A 3 43.35 -3.18 27.23
CA ASN A 3 41.89 -3.17 27.12
C ASN A 3 41.54 -2.10 26.10
N PHE A 4 41.11 -2.54 24.92
CA PHE A 4 40.42 -1.66 23.99
C PHE A 4 38.99 -1.51 24.49
N ASP A 5 38.65 -0.31 24.94
CA ASP A 5 37.32 0.04 25.43
C ASP A 5 36.33 -0.01 24.26
N GLU A 6 35.59 -1.12 24.18
CA GLU A 6 34.56 -1.43 23.17
C GLU A 6 33.47 -0.34 23.09
N ASP A 7 33.27 0.37 24.20
CA ASP A 7 32.34 1.49 24.34
C ASP A 7 32.78 2.76 23.59
N GLU A 8 34.10 3.02 23.47
CA GLU A 8 34.62 4.19 22.74
C GLU A 8 34.39 4.01 21.24
N PHE A 9 34.61 2.79 20.73
CA PHE A 9 34.38 2.42 19.34
C PHE A 9 32.90 2.46 18.95
N SER A 10 32.02 2.05 19.86
CA SER A 10 30.56 2.15 19.66
C SER A 10 30.11 3.62 19.56
N SER A 11 30.68 4.51 20.37
CA SER A 11 30.34 5.94 20.33
C SER A 11 30.82 6.61 19.04
N ASP A 12 32.00 6.24 18.54
CA ASP A 12 32.56 6.79 17.30
C ASP A 12 31.76 6.37 16.06
N ILE A 13 31.19 5.16 16.06
CA ILE A 13 30.30 4.68 15.01
C ILE A 13 28.99 5.48 15.00
N ASP A 14 28.35 5.66 16.15
CA ASP A 14 27.10 6.42 16.28
C ASP A 14 27.28 7.88 15.85
N VAL A 15 28.41 8.48 16.23
CA VAL A 15 28.77 9.84 15.84
C VAL A 15 28.96 9.93 14.32
N THR A 16 29.63 8.95 13.72
CA THR A 16 29.86 8.90 12.27
C THR A 16 28.56 8.69 11.48
N GLU A 17 27.64 7.86 11.97
CA GLU A 17 26.34 7.61 11.36
C GLU A 17 25.46 8.86 11.43
N ASN A 18 25.45 9.55 12.58
CA ASN A 18 24.74 10.83 12.74
C ASN A 18 25.29 11.91 11.79
N TYR A 19 26.61 12.03 11.62
CA TYR A 19 27.19 12.97 10.66
C TYR A 19 26.84 12.61 9.21
N ARG A 20 26.79 11.32 8.87
CA ARG A 20 26.38 10.84 7.54
C ARG A 20 24.94 11.23 7.26
N ASP A 21 24.04 11.02 8.21
CA ASP A 21 22.62 11.36 8.08
C ASP A 21 22.41 12.88 7.95
N GLN A 22 23.15 13.67 8.73
CA GLN A 22 23.12 15.13 8.60
C GLN A 22 23.65 15.59 7.23
N CYS A 23 24.70 14.96 6.71
CA CYS A 23 25.23 15.27 5.37
C CYS A 23 24.23 14.93 4.26
N ILE A 24 23.55 13.78 4.35
CA ILE A 24 22.52 13.38 3.39
C ILE A 24 21.34 14.35 3.44
N ALA A 25 20.86 14.70 4.64
CA ALA A 25 19.78 15.66 4.83
C ALA A 25 20.12 17.04 4.26
N MET A 26 21.36 17.52 4.50
CA MET A 26 21.82 18.80 4.01
C MET A 26 22.00 18.79 2.49
N LYS A 27 22.46 17.68 1.91
CA LYS A 27 22.58 17.51 0.45
C LYS A 27 21.22 17.53 -0.24
N ILE A 28 20.23 16.84 0.30
CA ILE A 28 18.84 16.86 -0.19
C ILE A 28 18.27 18.28 -0.07
N LYS A 29 18.54 18.97 1.04
CA LYS A 29 18.08 20.35 1.25
C LYS A 29 18.68 21.32 0.22
N ILE A 30 19.97 21.17 -0.09
CA ILE A 30 20.65 21.97 -1.10
C ILE A 30 20.11 21.65 -2.51
N ASP A 31 19.93 20.38 -2.85
CA ASP A 31 19.38 19.97 -4.15
C ASP A 31 17.95 20.52 -4.37
N LEU A 32 17.17 20.55 -3.28
CA LEU A 32 15.83 21.13 -3.26
C LEU A 32 15.87 22.66 -3.43
N ILE A 33 16.79 23.35 -2.73
CA ILE A 33 16.97 24.81 -2.84
C ILE A 33 17.46 25.21 -4.23
N LEU A 34 18.39 24.46 -4.81
CA LEU A 34 18.87 24.67 -6.18
C LEU A 34 17.76 24.46 -7.21
N SER A 35 16.83 23.55 -6.94
CA SER A 35 15.64 23.31 -7.76
C SER A 35 14.55 24.38 -7.59
N THR A 36 14.60 25.20 -6.53
CA THR A 36 13.56 26.20 -6.19
C THR A 36 13.98 27.66 -6.40
N ASN A 37 15.10 27.92 -7.08
CA ASN A 37 15.63 29.28 -7.23
C ASN A 37 14.93 30.16 -8.31
N GLU A 38 13.60 30.10 -8.40
CA GLU A 38 12.79 31.22 -8.91
C GLU A 38 11.78 31.64 -7.83
N GLY A 39 12.21 32.50 -6.90
CA GLY A 39 11.33 33.28 -6.03
C GLY A 39 11.44 32.97 -4.53
N ASN A 40 11.88 33.98 -3.76
CA ASN A 40 12.17 33.95 -2.33
C ASN A 40 10.92 33.94 -1.40
N ASP A 41 11.19 33.52 -0.15
CA ASP A 41 10.61 34.00 1.12
C ASP A 41 9.40 33.32 1.82
N GLU A 42 9.30 31.98 1.90
CA GLU A 42 8.38 31.30 2.85
C GLU A 42 8.92 29.97 3.46
N ILE A 43 10.21 29.90 3.81
CA ILE A 43 10.92 28.62 4.05
C ILE A 43 10.60 27.92 5.41
N SER A 44 9.92 28.57 6.36
CA SER A 44 9.61 27.94 7.67
C SER A 44 8.35 27.08 7.67
N ASN A 45 7.35 27.36 6.81
CA ASN A 45 6.11 26.57 6.74
C ASN A 45 6.23 25.39 5.78
N VAL A 46 7.02 25.54 4.71
CA VAL A 46 7.24 24.50 3.69
C VAL A 46 7.96 23.28 4.27
N VAL A 47 8.84 23.42 5.27
CA VAL A 47 9.55 22.27 5.88
C VAL A 47 8.61 21.32 6.64
N ASN A 48 7.50 21.83 7.19
CA ASN A 48 6.53 20.99 7.91
C ASN A 48 5.52 20.31 6.96
N GLU A 49 5.13 20.99 5.89
CA GLU A 49 4.29 20.41 4.84
C GLU A 49 5.07 19.40 3.99
N THR A 50 6.33 19.68 3.67
CA THR A 50 7.17 18.74 2.91
C THR A 50 7.47 17.48 3.72
N LYS A 51 7.67 17.54 5.05
CA LYS A 51 7.84 16.32 5.86
C LYS A 51 6.61 15.39 5.80
N ARG A 52 5.41 15.95 5.56
CA ARG A 52 4.15 15.20 5.36
C ARG A 52 4.05 14.72 3.90
N ASN A 53 4.37 15.55 2.92
CA ASN A 53 4.37 15.20 1.49
C ASN A 53 5.46 14.20 1.09
N PHE A 54 6.58 14.11 1.83
CA PHE A 54 7.62 13.12 1.57
C PHE A 54 7.24 11.71 2.07
N ARG A 55 6.29 11.57 3.00
CA ARG A 55 5.73 10.26 3.37
C ARG A 55 4.74 9.73 2.32
N LEU A 56 4.19 10.62 1.48
CA LEU A 56 3.32 10.28 0.36
C LEU A 56 4.07 9.74 -0.88
N LEU A 57 5.33 10.13 -1.09
CA LEU A 57 6.00 9.93 -2.38
C LEU A 57 6.59 8.53 -2.62
N LYS A 58 6.30 7.51 -1.80
CA LYS A 58 6.89 6.18 -2.02
C LYS A 58 6.09 4.94 -1.62
N LEU A 59 4.80 5.08 -1.31
CA LEU A 59 3.93 3.91 -1.28
C LEU A 59 3.24 3.83 -2.65
N GLU A 60 3.80 3.07 -3.57
CA GLU A 60 3.06 2.61 -4.75
C GLU A 60 1.90 1.74 -4.24
N LEU A 61 0.79 2.38 -3.86
CA LEU A 61 -0.44 1.67 -3.56
C LEU A 61 -0.78 0.84 -4.79
N LYS A 62 -0.88 -0.47 -4.59
CA LYS A 62 -1.31 -1.36 -5.67
C LYS A 62 -2.65 -0.83 -6.19
N ARG A 63 -2.68 -0.50 -7.48
CA ARG A 63 -3.89 0.01 -8.13
C ARG A 63 -4.98 -1.05 -8.05
N PHE A 64 -6.15 -0.65 -7.58
CA PHE A 64 -7.31 -1.51 -7.52
C PHE A 64 -8.03 -1.48 -8.87
N ASP A 65 -8.05 -2.64 -9.51
CA ASP A 65 -8.66 -2.91 -10.81
C ASP A 65 -10.19 -3.08 -10.74
N GLY A 66 -10.75 -3.13 -9.53
CA GLY A 66 -12.16 -3.40 -9.30
C GLY A 66 -12.52 -4.90 -9.35
N ASP A 67 -11.55 -5.82 -9.32
CA ASP A 67 -11.82 -7.24 -9.14
C ASP A 67 -11.96 -7.57 -7.64
N ILE A 68 -13.05 -8.27 -7.30
CA ILE A 68 -13.33 -8.75 -5.94
C ILE A 68 -12.19 -9.61 -5.40
N LYS A 69 -11.49 -10.37 -6.25
CA LYS A 69 -10.34 -11.19 -5.83
C LYS A 69 -9.19 -10.36 -5.28
N ASN A 70 -9.01 -9.16 -5.82
CA ASN A 70 -7.93 -8.26 -5.44
C ASN A 70 -8.33 -7.31 -4.30
N TRP A 71 -9.61 -7.32 -3.89
CA TRP A 71 -10.14 -6.43 -2.87
C TRP A 71 -9.44 -6.57 -1.52
N LEU A 72 -9.20 -7.80 -1.04
CA LEU A 72 -8.56 -8.03 0.26
C LEU A 72 -7.14 -7.47 0.30
N GLY A 73 -6.34 -7.77 -0.73
CA GLY A 73 -4.98 -7.26 -0.86
C GLY A 73 -4.91 -5.73 -1.02
N PHE A 74 -5.90 -5.14 -1.70
CA PHE A 74 -6.04 -3.68 -1.77
C PHE A 74 -6.41 -3.09 -0.40
N TRP A 75 -7.47 -3.61 0.23
CA TRP A 75 -8.01 -3.10 1.47
C TRP A 75 -7.00 -3.23 2.61
N GLY A 76 -6.21 -4.32 2.67
CA GLY A 76 -5.14 -4.47 3.66
C GLY A 76 -4.07 -3.37 3.58
N GLN A 77 -3.76 -2.88 2.38
CA GLN A 77 -2.85 -1.75 2.19
C GLN A 77 -3.54 -0.41 2.47
N PHE A 78 -4.74 -0.22 1.92
CA PHE A 78 -5.48 1.03 2.03
C PHE A 78 -5.99 1.31 3.45
N LYS A 79 -6.23 0.26 4.25
CA LYS A 79 -6.66 0.36 5.64
C LYS A 79 -5.69 1.20 6.48
N LYS A 80 -4.39 1.11 6.21
CA LYS A 80 -3.37 1.92 6.92
C LYS A 80 -3.58 3.42 6.71
N ILE A 81 -4.04 3.82 5.52
CA ILE A 81 -4.37 5.22 5.19
C ILE A 81 -5.74 5.58 5.76
N HIS A 82 -6.70 4.65 5.71
CA HIS A 82 -8.04 4.85 6.25
C HIS A 82 -8.02 5.13 7.76
N ASP A 83 -7.27 4.32 8.51
CA ASP A 83 -7.16 4.36 9.98
C ASP A 83 -6.18 5.44 10.48
N ASP A 84 -5.44 6.12 9.59
CA ASP A 84 -4.52 7.20 9.95
C ASP A 84 -5.30 8.50 10.20
N ASP A 85 -5.47 8.88 11.47
CA ASP A 85 -6.17 10.11 11.88
C ASP A 85 -5.38 11.39 11.56
N SER A 86 -4.11 11.29 11.13
CA SER A 86 -3.29 12.45 10.75
C SER A 86 -3.58 12.95 9.33
N ILE A 87 -4.30 12.17 8.53
CA ILE A 87 -4.67 12.48 7.14
C ILE A 87 -6.13 12.96 7.13
N ASP A 88 -6.39 14.09 6.48
CA ASP A 88 -7.75 14.60 6.33
C ASP A 88 -8.59 13.70 5.41
N SER A 89 -9.91 13.71 5.58
CA SER A 89 -10.81 12.91 4.75
C SER A 89 -10.77 13.29 3.27
N ASP A 90 -10.50 14.56 2.93
CA ASP A 90 -10.35 15.01 1.55
C ASP A 90 -9.05 14.46 0.93
N ASP A 91 -7.95 14.44 1.69
CA ASP A 91 -6.69 13.82 1.27
C ASP A 91 -6.87 12.30 1.11
N LYS A 92 -7.53 11.62 2.06
CA LYS A 92 -7.89 10.19 1.98
C LYS A 92 -8.70 9.88 0.72
N PHE A 93 -9.60 10.79 0.32
CA PHE A 93 -10.35 10.66 -0.92
C PHE A 93 -9.45 10.76 -2.16
N GLN A 94 -8.49 11.70 -2.18
CA GLN A 94 -7.51 11.79 -3.27
C GLN A 94 -6.62 10.55 -3.35
N PHE A 95 -6.20 10.00 -2.22
CA PHE A 95 -5.47 8.73 -2.19
C PHE A 95 -6.30 7.58 -2.74
N LEU A 96 -7.58 7.50 -2.37
CA LEU A 96 -8.50 6.48 -2.89
C LEU A 96 -8.64 6.59 -4.41
N LEU A 97 -8.74 7.82 -4.90
CA LEU A 97 -8.78 8.13 -6.32
C LEU A 97 -7.49 7.64 -7.00
N GLN A 98 -6.31 7.97 -6.48
CA GLN A 98 -5.02 7.51 -7.01
C GLN A 98 -4.83 5.99 -6.93
N ALA A 99 -5.39 5.36 -5.89
CA ALA A 99 -5.27 3.93 -5.65
C ALA A 99 -6.28 3.09 -6.46
N THR A 100 -7.17 3.72 -7.23
CA THR A 100 -8.09 3.02 -8.15
C THR A 100 -7.62 3.18 -9.59
N GLU A 101 -7.73 2.10 -10.38
CA GLU A 101 -7.30 2.12 -11.78
C GLU A 101 -8.31 2.85 -12.67
N VAL A 102 -7.84 3.74 -13.53
CA VAL A 102 -8.70 4.52 -14.44
C VAL A 102 -9.46 3.59 -15.39
N GLY A 103 -10.78 3.75 -15.48
CA GLY A 103 -11.66 2.88 -16.27
C GLY A 103 -12.08 1.58 -15.58
N SER A 104 -11.72 1.39 -14.30
CA SER A 104 -12.24 0.30 -13.48
C SER A 104 -13.62 0.62 -12.89
N SER A 105 -14.38 -0.44 -12.61
CA SER A 105 -15.66 -0.36 -11.89
C SER A 105 -15.55 0.30 -10.51
N ALA A 106 -14.37 0.20 -9.88
CA ALA A 106 -14.09 0.87 -8.61
C ALA A 106 -13.86 2.37 -8.79
N ARG A 107 -13.10 2.76 -9.84
CA ARG A 107 -12.86 4.16 -10.18
C ARG A 107 -14.15 4.89 -10.52
N ASP A 108 -15.01 4.31 -11.36
CA ASP A 108 -16.29 4.90 -11.73
C ASP A 108 -17.16 5.19 -10.50
N LEU A 109 -17.10 4.29 -9.50
CA LEU A 109 -17.81 4.46 -8.25
C LEU A 109 -17.22 5.61 -7.43
N VAL A 110 -15.90 5.71 -7.32
CA VAL A 110 -15.24 6.81 -6.57
C VAL A 110 -15.50 8.16 -7.26
N GLU A 111 -15.38 8.25 -8.59
CA GLU A 111 -15.62 9.47 -9.37
C GLU A 111 -17.08 9.93 -9.37
N SER A 112 -18.03 9.03 -9.10
CA SER A 112 -19.45 9.40 -9.00
C SER A 112 -19.79 10.27 -7.79
N PHE A 113 -18.87 10.41 -6.83
CA PHE A 113 -19.04 11.23 -5.64
C PHE A 113 -18.12 12.46 -5.67
N LEU A 114 -18.59 13.56 -5.10
CA LEU A 114 -17.78 14.75 -4.88
C LEU A 114 -16.88 14.56 -3.66
N SER A 115 -15.64 15.04 -3.75
CA SER A 115 -14.69 15.09 -2.62
C SER A 115 -15.28 15.94 -1.49
N SER A 116 -15.65 15.25 -0.41
CA SER A 116 -16.16 15.83 0.83
C SER A 116 -16.03 14.77 1.91
N GLU A 117 -15.71 15.19 3.13
CA GLU A 117 -15.61 14.33 4.31
C GLU A 117 -16.76 13.32 4.44
N LYS A 118 -18.02 13.78 4.34
CA LYS A 118 -19.19 12.89 4.44
C LYS A 118 -19.29 11.89 3.29
N ASN A 119 -18.81 12.27 2.11
CA ASN A 119 -18.87 11.43 0.93
C ASN A 119 -17.75 10.39 0.93
N TYR A 120 -16.59 10.68 1.51
CA TYR A 120 -15.51 9.71 1.66
C TYR A 120 -15.99 8.44 2.37
N TYR A 121 -16.61 8.58 3.55
CA TYR A 121 -17.12 7.42 4.30
C TYR A 121 -18.20 6.65 3.51
N LYS A 122 -19.07 7.35 2.78
CA LYS A 122 -20.08 6.71 1.91
C LYS A 122 -19.45 5.93 0.77
N VAL A 123 -18.41 6.47 0.13
CA VAL A 123 -17.69 5.78 -0.94
C VAL A 123 -17.02 4.51 -0.40
N ILE A 124 -16.39 4.58 0.77
CA ILE A 124 -15.78 3.41 1.41
C ILE A 124 -16.83 2.34 1.73
N GLU A 125 -18.00 2.73 2.25
CA GLU A 125 -19.10 1.82 2.52
C GLU A 125 -19.61 1.16 1.23
N GLN A 126 -19.79 1.92 0.15
CA GLN A 126 -20.21 1.41 -1.14
C GLN A 126 -19.16 0.49 -1.77
N LEU A 127 -17.87 0.82 -1.66
CA LEU A 127 -16.77 -0.05 -2.09
C LEU A 127 -16.79 -1.37 -1.32
N LYS A 128 -16.90 -1.33 0.01
CA LYS A 128 -17.03 -2.53 0.84
C LYS A 128 -18.27 -3.35 0.46
N SER A 129 -19.43 -2.70 0.33
CA SER A 129 -20.67 -3.39 -0.04
C SER A 129 -20.56 -4.10 -1.39
N ARG A 130 -19.86 -3.48 -2.36
CA ARG A 130 -19.74 -4.01 -3.72
C ARG A 130 -18.64 -5.07 -3.85
N PHE A 131 -17.50 -4.87 -3.19
CA PHE A 131 -16.28 -5.66 -3.39
C PHE A 131 -15.85 -6.51 -2.18
N ALA A 132 -16.25 -6.18 -0.96
CA ALA A 132 -16.02 -7.00 0.25
C ALA A 132 -17.09 -8.09 0.42
N LYS A 133 -17.34 -8.87 -0.65
CA LYS A 133 -18.34 -9.95 -0.65
C LYS A 133 -17.68 -11.30 -0.47
N ASP A 134 -17.40 -11.66 0.78
CA ASP A 134 -16.75 -12.93 1.13
C ASP A 134 -17.53 -14.15 0.60
N GLU A 135 -18.86 -14.10 0.64
CA GLU A 135 -19.73 -15.17 0.10
C GLU A 135 -19.56 -15.37 -1.42
N LEU A 136 -19.43 -14.27 -2.16
CA LEU A 136 -19.21 -14.31 -3.61
C LEU A 136 -17.79 -14.79 -3.94
N LEU A 137 -16.82 -14.40 -3.12
CA LEU A 137 -15.44 -14.86 -3.25
C LEU A 137 -15.35 -16.39 -3.03
N ILE A 138 -16.00 -16.92 -1.99
CA ILE A 138 -16.13 -18.37 -1.75
C ILE A 138 -16.79 -19.06 -2.96
N GLN A 139 -17.87 -18.51 -3.51
CA GLN A 139 -18.54 -19.08 -4.68
C GLN A 139 -17.63 -19.12 -5.92
N ILE A 140 -16.82 -18.07 -6.14
CA ILE A 140 -15.83 -18.03 -7.22
C ILE A 140 -14.77 -19.12 -7.04
N TYR A 141 -14.26 -19.31 -5.82
CA TYR A 141 -13.29 -20.37 -5.53
C TYR A 141 -13.89 -21.77 -5.70
N ILE A 142 -15.09 -22.02 -5.19
CA ILE A 142 -15.79 -23.30 -5.38
C ILE A 142 -15.96 -23.57 -6.88
N ARG A 143 -16.36 -22.57 -7.67
CA ARG A 143 -16.50 -22.73 -9.12
C ARG A 143 -15.16 -22.99 -9.82
N ALA A 144 -14.08 -22.34 -9.39
CA ALA A 144 -12.73 -22.58 -9.89
C ALA A 144 -12.26 -24.01 -9.59
N LEU A 145 -12.48 -24.49 -8.36
CA LEU A 145 -12.19 -25.85 -7.94
C LEU A 145 -13.01 -26.88 -8.74
N LEU A 146 -14.32 -26.66 -8.87
CA LEU A 146 -15.18 -27.54 -9.67
C LEU A 146 -14.76 -27.57 -11.13
N ASN A 147 -14.44 -26.42 -11.73
CA ASN A 147 -13.91 -26.37 -13.10
C ASN A 147 -12.61 -27.16 -13.22
N LEU A 148 -11.71 -27.03 -12.25
CA LEU A 148 -10.44 -27.75 -12.25
C LEU A 148 -10.65 -29.27 -12.18
N VAL A 149 -11.51 -29.75 -11.28
CA VAL A 149 -11.89 -31.17 -11.16
C VAL A 149 -12.56 -31.68 -12.45
N LEU A 150 -13.43 -30.88 -13.05
CA LEU A 150 -14.08 -31.23 -14.32
C LEU A 150 -13.08 -31.28 -15.49
N THR A 151 -12.09 -30.38 -15.54
CA THR A 151 -11.02 -30.43 -16.54
C THR A 151 -10.11 -31.65 -16.34
N GLN A 152 -9.83 -32.04 -15.09
CA GLN A 152 -9.12 -33.28 -14.75
C GLN A 152 -9.89 -34.52 -15.24
N ALA A 153 -11.21 -34.57 -14.99
CA ALA A 153 -12.06 -35.67 -15.42
C ALA A 153 -12.16 -35.79 -16.94
N LYS A 154 -12.10 -34.67 -17.67
CA LYS A 154 -12.17 -34.61 -19.13
C LYS A 154 -10.83 -34.93 -19.82
N ASN A 155 -9.72 -34.48 -19.24
CA ASN A 155 -8.41 -34.59 -19.88
C ASN A 155 -7.63 -35.85 -19.47
N GLY A 156 -8.10 -36.60 -18.48
CA GLY A 156 -7.45 -37.85 -18.01
C GLY A 156 -6.09 -37.65 -17.31
N GLU A 157 -5.55 -36.43 -17.32
CA GLU A 157 -4.33 -36.07 -16.60
C GLU A 157 -4.61 -35.97 -15.10
N LYS A 158 -4.05 -36.91 -14.34
CA LYS A 158 -3.97 -36.82 -12.88
C LYS A 158 -2.89 -35.80 -12.51
N PHE A 159 -3.27 -34.55 -12.27
CA PHE A 159 -2.42 -33.70 -11.42
C PHE A 159 -2.39 -34.32 -10.02
N THR A 160 -1.19 -34.51 -9.46
CA THR A 160 -1.04 -34.96 -8.07
C THR A 160 -1.68 -33.93 -7.16
N LEU A 161 -2.42 -34.40 -6.15
CA LEU A 161 -3.10 -33.56 -5.14
C LEU A 161 -2.15 -32.50 -4.55
N CYS A 162 -0.86 -32.83 -4.45
CA CYS A 162 0.21 -31.91 -4.06
C CYS A 162 0.28 -30.66 -4.92
N VAL A 163 0.24 -30.75 -6.26
CA VAL A 163 0.36 -29.57 -7.13
C VAL A 163 -0.90 -28.69 -7.05
N LEU A 164 -2.05 -29.27 -6.74
CA LEU A 164 -3.29 -28.53 -6.51
C LEU A 164 -3.27 -27.85 -5.15
N TYR A 165 -2.80 -28.55 -4.12
CA TYR A 165 -2.58 -28.00 -2.80
C TYR A 165 -1.55 -26.87 -2.84
N ASP A 166 -0.41 -27.06 -3.49
CA ASP A 166 0.63 -26.04 -3.65
C ASP A 166 0.09 -24.80 -4.37
N LYS A 167 -0.76 -24.96 -5.41
CA LYS A 167 -1.39 -23.82 -6.10
C LYS A 167 -2.43 -23.08 -5.25
N LEU A 168 -3.16 -23.80 -4.41
CA LEU A 168 -4.12 -23.22 -3.46
C LEU A 168 -3.39 -22.51 -2.32
N GLU A 169 -2.39 -23.17 -1.75
CA GLU A 169 -1.56 -22.65 -0.68
C GLU A 169 -0.72 -21.46 -1.14
N THR A 170 -0.27 -21.40 -2.40
CA THR A 170 0.39 -20.19 -2.94
C THR A 170 -0.59 -19.01 -3.05
N HIS A 171 -1.88 -19.28 -3.26
CA HIS A 171 -2.92 -18.24 -3.31
C HIS A 171 -3.38 -17.81 -1.90
N GLU A 172 -3.31 -18.69 -0.91
CA GLU A 172 -3.68 -18.43 0.49
C GLU A 172 -2.51 -17.89 1.34
N THR A 173 -1.27 -18.29 1.08
CA THR A 173 -0.07 -17.94 1.89
C THR A 173 0.52 -16.58 1.52
N GLY A 174 0.18 -16.04 0.35
CA GLY A 174 0.45 -14.63 0.03
C GLY A 174 -0.38 -13.65 0.88
N ASP A 175 -1.43 -14.13 1.55
CA ASP A 175 -2.45 -13.33 2.25
C ASP A 175 -2.34 -13.39 3.79
N PHE A 176 -1.48 -14.25 4.35
CA PHE A 176 -1.38 -14.47 5.81
C PHE A 176 -0.05 -14.07 6.45
N ARG A 177 0.94 -13.59 5.69
CA ARG A 177 2.26 -13.20 6.25
C ARG A 177 2.33 -11.70 6.57
N ALA A 178 1.31 -11.18 7.26
CA ALA A 178 1.28 -9.80 7.75
C ALA A 178 1.13 -9.66 9.28
N ASP A 179 1.09 -10.77 10.04
CA ASP A 179 1.06 -10.74 11.50
C ASP A 179 2.18 -11.61 12.10
N VAL A 180 3.39 -11.06 12.18
CA VAL A 180 4.36 -11.22 13.28
C VAL A 180 5.12 -9.91 13.46
#